data_AF-A0A7V6W5K3-F1
#
_entry.id   AF-A0A7V6W5K3-F1
#
_cell.length_a   1.000
_cell.length_b   1.000
_cell.length_c   1.000
_cell.angle_alpha   90.00
_cell.angle_beta   90.00
_cell.angle_gamma   90.00
#
_symmetry.space_group_name_H-M   'P 1'
#
loop_
_entity.id
_entity.type
_entity.pdbx_description
1 polymer ?
#
loop_
_entity_poly.entity_id
_entity_poly.type
_entity_poly.pdbx_seq_one_letter_code
_entity_poly.pdbx_strand_id
1 'polypeptide(L)'
;ALRRKRRWANLQRSDIEKLIARSTKQRHEILGDRIRATYGHTAGKRIEKQAVVPPDKLYHGTTHRAIAKIKQTGLKPMGRHYVHLSSDYETAIQVGERRDPRPIILTVDAKQAHADGFQFYPATDGTWNSDPLPARYLKEIKEDI
;
A
#
# COMPACT_ATOMS: atom_id res chain seq x y z
N ALA A 1 -21.89 -4.15 17.41
CA ALA A 1 -21.46 -2.75 17.18
C ALA A 1 -22.12 -2.10 15.96
N LEU A 2 -21.98 -2.65 14.74
CA LEU A 2 -22.49 -2.01 13.51
C LEU A 2 -24.01 -1.80 13.48
N ARG A 3 -24.80 -2.79 13.95
CA ARG A 3 -26.28 -2.73 14.03
C ARG A 3 -26.83 -1.59 14.89
N ARG A 4 -26.00 -0.93 15.72
CA ARG A 4 -26.38 0.28 16.47
C ARG A 4 -26.70 1.46 15.54
N LYS A 5 -26.18 1.46 14.30
CA LYS A 5 -26.55 2.46 13.28
C LYS A 5 -27.74 1.92 12.49
N ARG A 6 -28.81 2.71 12.40
CA ARG A 6 -30.07 2.36 11.70
C ARG A 6 -29.86 1.77 10.30
N ARG A 7 -28.94 2.34 9.52
CA ARG A 7 -28.62 1.85 8.16
C ARG A 7 -28.05 0.42 8.09
N TRP A 8 -27.57 -0.12 9.21
CA TRP A 8 -26.99 -1.46 9.32
C TRP A 8 -27.76 -2.36 10.28
N ALA A 9 -29.00 -2.00 10.65
CA ALA A 9 -29.78 -2.72 11.67
C ALA A 9 -29.97 -4.21 11.34
N ASN A 10 -30.11 -4.54 10.05
CA ASN A 10 -30.37 -5.90 9.57
C ASN A 10 -29.10 -6.66 9.13
N LEU A 11 -27.91 -6.06 9.25
CA LEU A 11 -26.65 -6.63 8.77
C LEU A 11 -26.33 -7.96 9.47
N GLN A 12 -26.26 -9.06 8.73
CA GLN A 12 -25.91 -10.39 9.24
C GLN A 12 -24.42 -10.70 9.05
N ARG A 13 -23.93 -11.71 9.80
CA ARG A 13 -22.57 -12.24 9.62
C ARG A 13 -22.35 -12.72 8.18
N SER A 14 -23.34 -13.40 7.61
CA SER A 14 -23.31 -13.90 6.24
C SER A 14 -23.18 -12.79 5.19
N ASP A 15 -23.64 -11.57 5.47
CA ASP A 15 -23.43 -10.42 4.58
C ASP A 15 -21.96 -10.00 4.54
N ILE A 16 -21.28 -10.06 5.70
CA ILE A 16 -19.84 -9.75 5.81
C ILE A 16 -19.01 -10.82 5.11
N GLU A 17 -19.34 -12.10 5.32
CA GLU A 17 -18.68 -13.23 4.66
C GLU A 17 -18.83 -13.14 3.13
N LYS A 18 -20.04 -12.83 2.63
CA LYS A 18 -20.28 -12.60 1.19
C LYS A 18 -19.50 -11.40 0.66
N LEU A 19 -19.39 -10.31 1.42
CA LEU A 19 -18.62 -9.13 1.03
C LEU A 19 -17.14 -9.49 0.84
N ILE A 20 -16.56 -10.24 1.78
CA ILE A 20 -15.16 -10.66 1.73
C ILE A 20 -14.95 -11.60 0.53
N ALA A 21 -15.79 -12.62 0.39
CA ALA A 21 -15.68 -13.61 -0.68
C ALA A 21 -15.81 -13.01 -2.09
N ARG A 22 -16.62 -11.96 -2.26
CA ARG A 22 -16.83 -11.29 -3.56
C ARG A 22 -15.86 -10.14 -3.82
N SER A 23 -15.02 -9.78 -2.86
CA SER A 23 -14.13 -8.63 -3.03
C SER A 23 -12.93 -9.01 -3.90
N THR A 24 -12.68 -8.19 -4.92
CA THR A 24 -11.45 -8.30 -5.73
C THR A 24 -10.18 -7.96 -4.96
N LYS A 25 -10.31 -7.31 -3.80
CA LYS A 25 -9.19 -7.01 -2.89
C LYS A 25 -9.49 -7.58 -1.52
N GLN A 26 -8.60 -8.42 -1.01
CA GLN A 26 -8.78 -9.12 0.27
C GLN A 26 -8.49 -8.19 1.45
N ARG A 27 -9.36 -7.17 1.63
CA ARG A 27 -9.24 -6.10 2.63
C ARG A 27 -9.46 -6.54 4.07
N HIS A 28 -10.20 -7.63 4.26
CA HIS A 28 -10.60 -8.11 5.56
C HIS A 28 -10.47 -9.62 5.61
N GLU A 29 -10.20 -10.13 6.80
CA GLU A 29 -10.21 -11.56 7.08
C GLU A 29 -10.97 -11.83 8.37
N ILE A 30 -11.60 -12.99 8.44
CA ILE A 30 -12.34 -13.48 9.60
C ILE A 30 -11.58 -14.66 10.21
N LEU A 31 -11.40 -14.63 11.53
CA LEU A 31 -10.86 -15.74 12.31
C LEU A 31 -11.77 -16.00 13.52
N GLY A 32 -12.50 -17.11 13.49
CA GLY A 32 -13.54 -17.41 14.48
C GLY A 32 -14.61 -16.31 14.48
N ASP A 33 -14.81 -15.65 15.62
CA ASP A 33 -15.78 -14.55 15.77
C ASP A 33 -15.15 -13.16 15.63
N ARG A 34 -13.90 -13.09 15.18
CA ARG A 34 -13.16 -11.83 14.99
C ARG A 34 -12.97 -11.52 13.51
N ILE A 35 -12.94 -10.23 13.21
CA ILE A 35 -12.61 -9.69 11.88
C ILE A 35 -11.52 -8.63 12.04
N ARG A 36 -10.56 -8.59 11.12
CA ARG A 36 -9.59 -7.50 11.02
C ARG A 36 -9.44 -7.02 9.59
N ALA A 37 -8.99 -5.77 9.44
CA ALA A 37 -8.44 -5.32 8.17
C ALA A 37 -7.07 -5.99 7.95
N THR A 38 -6.76 -6.37 6.72
CA THR A 38 -5.48 -6.97 6.32
C THR A 38 -4.43 -5.90 5.99
N TYR A 39 -4.88 -4.67 5.71
CA TYR A 39 -4.01 -3.52 5.43
C TYR A 39 -4.72 -2.18 5.69
N GLY A 40 -3.94 -1.09 5.60
CA GLY A 40 -4.46 0.29 5.67
C GLY A 40 -4.58 0.88 7.08
N HIS A 41 -3.89 0.31 8.07
CA HIS A 41 -3.91 0.79 9.46
C HIS A 41 -3.22 2.16 9.59
N THR A 42 -3.89 3.07 10.29
CA THR A 42 -3.41 4.44 10.57
C THR A 42 -3.39 4.78 12.07
N ALA A 43 -3.76 3.82 12.94
CA ALA A 43 -3.81 3.99 14.40
C ALA A 43 -3.54 2.65 15.10
N GLY A 44 -3.04 2.72 16.34
CA GLY A 44 -2.73 1.55 17.19
C GLY A 44 -1.28 1.08 17.10
N LYS A 45 -0.94 0.01 17.82
CA LYS A 45 0.40 -0.61 17.77
C LYS A 45 0.71 -1.01 16.32
N ARG A 46 1.94 -0.76 15.88
CA ARG A 46 2.42 -1.16 14.56
C ARG A 46 2.17 -2.66 14.38
N ILE A 47 1.42 -3.04 13.35
CA ILE A 47 1.24 -4.45 13.01
C ILE A 47 2.58 -4.96 12.54
N GLU A 48 3.15 -5.88 13.33
CA GLU A 48 4.39 -6.54 12.97
C GLU A 48 4.17 -7.33 11.68
N LYS A 49 5.02 -7.04 10.70
CA LYS A 49 5.08 -7.73 9.42
C LYS A 49 6.41 -8.44 9.37
N GLN A 50 6.44 -9.66 8.85
CA GLN A 50 7.70 -10.34 8.61
C GLN A 50 8.39 -9.70 7.42
N ALA A 51 9.60 -9.18 7.65
CA ALA A 51 10.42 -8.64 6.57
C ALA A 51 10.90 -9.79 5.67
N VAL A 52 10.93 -9.54 4.37
CA VAL A 52 11.41 -10.50 3.36
C VAL A 52 12.26 -9.79 2.32
N VAL A 53 13.05 -10.57 1.58
CA VAL A 53 13.81 -10.06 0.42
C VAL A 53 12.80 -9.59 -0.65
N PRO A 54 12.84 -8.32 -1.08
CA PRO A 54 11.95 -7.82 -2.12
C PRO A 54 12.39 -8.27 -3.53
N PRO A 55 11.54 -8.09 -4.55
CA PRO A 55 11.96 -8.13 -5.94
C PRO A 55 13.02 -7.05 -6.24
N ASP A 56 13.67 -7.14 -7.40
CA ASP A 56 14.68 -6.17 -7.83
C ASP A 56 14.12 -4.74 -7.88
N LYS A 57 12.89 -4.60 -8.39
CA LYS A 57 12.22 -3.32 -8.57
C LYS A 57 10.79 -3.37 -8.02
N LEU A 58 10.38 -2.24 -7.45
CA LEU A 58 9.01 -1.94 -7.08
C LEU A 58 8.62 -0.56 -7.62
N TYR A 59 7.34 -0.21 -7.54
CA TYR A 59 6.82 1.02 -8.12
C TYR A 59 6.02 1.85 -7.12
N HIS A 60 6.03 3.17 -7.30
CA HIS A 60 5.22 4.08 -6.49
C HIS A 60 4.58 5.16 -7.38
N GLY A 61 3.25 5.16 -7.45
CA GLY A 61 2.48 6.22 -8.09
C GLY A 61 2.27 7.40 -7.15
N THR A 62 2.64 8.59 -7.59
CA THR A 62 2.53 9.84 -6.82
C THR A 62 1.98 10.99 -7.67
N THR A 63 1.70 12.12 -7.02
CA THR A 63 1.14 13.30 -7.68
C THR A 63 2.23 14.26 -8.12
N HIS A 64 1.94 15.07 -9.15
CA HIS A 64 2.83 16.15 -9.60
C HIS A 64 3.21 17.13 -8.47
N ARG A 65 2.31 17.35 -7.51
CA ARG A 65 2.57 18.24 -6.36
C ARG A 65 3.54 17.63 -5.34
N ALA A 66 3.60 16.30 -5.24
CA ALA A 66 4.40 15.61 -4.24
C ALA A 66 5.85 15.34 -4.71
N ILE A 67 6.10 15.30 -6.02
CA ILE A 67 7.38 14.85 -6.59
C ILE A 67 8.58 15.66 -6.11
N ALA A 68 8.47 16.99 -6.05
CA ALA A 68 9.57 17.85 -5.60
C ALA A 68 9.99 17.52 -4.16
N LYS A 69 9.01 17.29 -3.29
CA LYS A 69 9.26 16.90 -1.89
C LYS A 69 9.80 15.48 -1.77
N ILE A 70 9.32 14.55 -2.61
CA ILE A 70 9.83 13.17 -2.63
C ILE A 70 11.29 13.14 -3.09
N LYS A 71 11.67 13.92 -4.10
CA LYS A 71 13.06 14.04 -4.55
C LYS A 71 14.00 14.56 -3.46
N GLN A 72 13.50 15.40 -2.56
CA GLN A 72 14.29 15.93 -1.43
C GLN A 72 14.32 15.00 -0.22
N THR A 73 13.18 14.37 0.11
CA THR A 73 12.98 13.71 1.41
C THR A 73 12.80 12.20 1.33
N GLY A 74 12.80 11.63 0.12
CA GLY A 74 12.48 10.23 -0.12
C GLY A 74 10.97 9.92 0.03
N LEU A 75 10.65 8.64 0.02
CA LEU A 75 9.30 8.16 0.31
C LEU A 75 9.11 8.04 1.82
N LYS A 76 8.01 8.62 2.31
CA LYS A 76 7.58 8.53 3.70
C LYS A 76 6.21 7.87 3.78
N PRO A 77 5.90 7.18 4.89
CA PRO A 77 4.62 6.50 5.07
C PRO A 77 3.44 7.48 5.23
N MET A 78 3.73 8.77 5.44
CA MET A 78 2.75 9.84 5.68
C MET A 78 1.84 9.48 6.85
N GLY A 79 0.50 9.47 6.66
CA GLY A 79 -0.45 9.09 7.71
C GLY A 79 -0.62 7.57 7.90
N ARG A 80 0.29 6.74 7.38
CA ARG A 80 0.26 5.27 7.49
C ARG A 80 1.46 4.75 8.27
N HIS A 81 1.47 3.45 8.56
CA HIS A 81 2.60 2.81 9.25
C HIS A 81 3.78 2.49 8.32
N TYR A 82 3.54 2.33 7.01
CA TYR A 82 4.53 1.91 6.02
C TYR A 82 4.38 2.70 4.71
N VAL A 83 5.47 2.84 3.97
CA VAL A 83 5.42 3.27 2.56
C VAL A 83 4.77 2.16 1.76
N HIS A 84 3.81 2.51 0.91
CA HIS A 84 3.16 1.55 0.02
C HIS A 84 3.78 1.59 -1.37
N LEU A 85 4.07 0.42 -1.90
CA LEU A 85 4.66 0.16 -3.19
C LEU A 85 3.78 -0.85 -3.97
N SER A 86 3.96 -0.89 -5.28
CA SER A 86 3.33 -1.83 -6.20
C SER A 86 4.38 -2.76 -6.81
N SER A 87 4.01 -4.01 -7.09
CA SER A 87 4.87 -4.98 -7.78
C SER A 87 5.11 -4.63 -9.25
N ASP A 88 4.15 -3.94 -9.87
CA ASP A 88 4.12 -3.64 -11.30
C ASP A 88 3.68 -2.19 -11.56
N TYR A 89 3.98 -1.73 -12.78
CA TYR A 89 3.79 -0.37 -13.24
C TYR A 89 2.30 0.00 -13.33
N GLU A 90 1.49 -0.90 -13.87
CA GLU A 90 0.05 -0.74 -14.07
C GLU A 90 -0.68 -0.55 -12.74
N THR A 91 -0.32 -1.35 -11.73
CA THR A 91 -0.86 -1.20 -10.37
C THR A 91 -0.43 0.13 -9.75
N ALA A 92 0.80 0.61 -10.00
CA ALA A 92 1.24 1.92 -9.54
C ALA A 92 0.46 3.07 -10.18
N ILE A 93 0.14 2.98 -11.49
CA ILE A 93 -0.75 3.92 -12.18
C ILE A 93 -2.12 3.94 -11.50
N GLN A 94 -2.80 2.79 -11.39
CA GLN A 94 -4.14 2.71 -10.79
C GLN A 94 -4.19 3.23 -9.34
N VAL A 95 -3.10 3.11 -8.59
CA VAL A 95 -2.99 3.66 -7.23
C VAL A 95 -2.80 5.17 -7.27
N GLY A 96 -1.93 5.68 -8.14
CA GLY A 96 -1.67 7.11 -8.33
C GLY A 96 -2.89 7.88 -8.84
N GLU A 97 -3.63 7.30 -9.79
CA GLU A 97 -4.84 7.86 -10.42
C GLU A 97 -5.95 8.21 -9.43
N ARG A 98 -5.93 7.62 -8.23
CA ARG A 98 -6.86 7.97 -7.15
C ARG A 98 -6.69 9.40 -6.65
N ARG A 99 -5.56 10.05 -6.94
CA ARG A 99 -5.22 11.39 -6.46
C ARG A 99 -4.78 12.34 -7.57
N ASP A 100 -4.29 11.82 -8.69
CA ASP A 100 -3.83 12.60 -9.83
C ASP A 100 -4.17 11.84 -11.12
N PRO A 101 -5.03 12.36 -12.02
CA PRO A 101 -5.43 11.66 -13.25
C PRO A 101 -4.27 11.29 -14.18
N ARG A 102 -3.11 11.92 -14.03
CA ARG A 102 -1.87 11.54 -14.71
C ARG A 102 -0.77 11.42 -13.65
N PRO A 103 -0.69 10.30 -12.92
CA PRO A 103 0.27 10.20 -11.83
C PRO A 103 1.70 10.10 -12.36
N ILE A 104 2.65 10.63 -11.59
CA ILE A 104 4.08 10.37 -11.83
C ILE A 104 4.40 9.01 -11.22
N ILE A 105 5.07 8.15 -11.99
CA ILE A 105 5.50 6.84 -11.52
C ILE A 105 7.00 6.86 -11.19
N LEU A 106 7.32 6.40 -9.98
CA LEU A 106 8.68 6.18 -9.53
C LEU A 106 8.98 4.68 -9.56
N THR A 107 10.12 4.31 -10.15
CA THR A 107 10.78 3.03 -9.88
C THR A 107 11.53 3.15 -8.55
N VAL A 108 11.48 2.07 -7.76
CA VAL A 108 12.25 1.88 -6.53
C VAL A 108 13.24 0.75 -6.75
N ASP A 109 14.53 1.01 -6.58
CA ASP A 109 15.56 -0.03 -6.51
C ASP A 109 15.48 -0.74 -5.15
N ALA A 110 14.56 -1.69 -5.07
CA ALA A 110 14.22 -2.37 -3.83
C ALA A 110 15.31 -3.36 -3.41
N LYS A 111 16.02 -3.96 -4.37
CA LYS A 111 17.17 -4.83 -4.09
C LYS A 111 18.32 -4.07 -3.46
N GLN A 112 18.73 -2.94 -4.03
CA GLN A 112 19.81 -2.14 -3.45
C GLN A 112 19.40 -1.56 -2.09
N ALA A 113 18.16 -1.06 -1.95
CA ALA A 113 17.66 -0.58 -0.67
C ALA A 113 17.66 -1.70 0.40
N HIS A 114 17.26 -2.92 0.04
CA HIS A 114 17.31 -4.05 0.96
C HIS A 114 18.74 -4.44 1.34
N ALA A 115 19.67 -4.45 0.38
CA ALA A 115 21.09 -4.69 0.64
C ALA A 115 21.70 -3.64 1.60
N ASP A 116 21.20 -2.41 1.53
CA ASP A 116 21.60 -1.30 2.40
C ASP A 116 20.84 -1.28 3.75
N GLY A 117 20.02 -2.29 4.04
CA GLY A 117 19.37 -2.50 5.34
C GLY A 117 17.93 -2.01 5.49
N PHE A 118 17.29 -1.54 4.42
CA PHE A 118 15.88 -1.15 4.46
C PHE A 118 14.95 -2.37 4.40
N GLN A 119 13.94 -2.41 5.27
CA GLN A 119 13.04 -3.56 5.36
C GLN A 119 11.85 -3.44 4.42
N PHE A 120 11.51 -4.57 3.81
CA PHE A 120 10.37 -4.72 2.90
C PHE A 120 9.46 -5.84 3.39
N TYR A 121 8.17 -5.66 3.14
CA TYR A 121 7.14 -6.55 3.65
C TYR A 121 6.12 -6.83 2.56
N PRO A 122 5.79 -8.10 2.30
CA PRO A 122 4.76 -8.43 1.33
C PRO A 122 3.40 -7.92 1.84
N ALA A 123 2.54 -7.55 0.91
CA ALA A 123 1.14 -7.29 1.17
C ALA A 123 0.27 -8.05 0.19
N THR A 124 -1.03 -7.76 0.18
CA THR A 124 -1.98 -8.43 -0.70
C THR A 124 -1.96 -7.80 -2.09
N ASP A 125 -2.46 -8.55 -3.08
CA ASP A 125 -2.86 -8.04 -4.39
C ASP A 125 -1.77 -7.24 -5.14
N GLY A 126 -0.54 -7.78 -5.20
CA GLY A 126 0.56 -7.12 -5.91
C GLY A 126 1.08 -5.84 -5.24
N THR A 127 0.85 -5.69 -3.93
CA THR A 127 1.38 -4.55 -3.18
C THR A 127 2.48 -4.96 -2.21
N TRP A 128 3.36 -4.00 -1.93
CA TRP A 128 4.48 -4.13 -1.01
C TRP A 128 4.47 -2.99 -0.02
N ASN A 129 5.07 -3.22 1.14
CA ASN A 129 5.33 -2.19 2.13
C ASN A 129 6.83 -2.07 2.38
N SER A 130 7.27 -0.88 2.76
CA SER A 130 8.62 -0.66 3.24
C SER A 130 8.64 0.34 4.38
N ASP A 131 9.78 0.39 5.07
CA ASP A 131 10.19 1.56 5.85
C ASP A 131 10.38 2.79 4.95
N PRO A 132 10.56 4.00 5.53
CA PRO A 132 10.89 5.19 4.75
C PRO A 132 12.13 4.94 3.87
N LEU A 133 12.05 5.32 2.59
CA LEU A 133 13.11 5.08 1.60
C LEU A 133 13.74 6.39 1.15
N PRO A 134 15.06 6.55 1.24
CA PRO A 134 15.78 7.71 0.70
C PRO A 134 15.60 7.89 -0.81
N ALA A 135 15.69 9.14 -1.26
CA ALA A 135 15.50 9.49 -2.67
C ALA A 135 16.51 8.83 -3.64
N ARG A 136 17.69 8.42 -3.15
CA ARG A 136 18.72 7.76 -3.98
C ARG A 136 18.27 6.43 -4.60
N TYR A 137 17.25 5.77 -4.04
CA TYR A 137 16.68 4.55 -4.60
C TYR A 137 15.52 4.81 -5.56
N LEU A 138 15.15 6.07 -5.77
CA LEU A 138 13.97 6.47 -6.54
C LEU A 138 14.39 7.01 -7.90
N LYS A 139 13.78 6.49 -8.96
CA LYS A 139 13.95 7.00 -10.31
C LYS A 139 12.59 7.27 -10.93
N GLU A 140 12.37 8.49 -11.40
CA GLU A 140 11.19 8.84 -12.17
C GLU A 140 11.24 8.15 -13.53
N ILE A 141 10.14 7.46 -13.88
CA ILE A 141 9.96 6.90 -15.22
C ILE A 141 9.52 8.07 -16.09
N LYS A 142 10.36 8.42 -17.06
CA LYS A 142 9.97 9.34 -18.13
C LYS A 142 9.40 8.48 -19.25
N GLU A 143 8.14 8.71 -19.60
CA GLU A 143 7.64 8.24 -20.89
C GLU A 143 8.25 9.16 -21.94
N ASP A 144 9.01 8.58 -22.89
CA ASP A 144 9.41 9.28 -24.09
C ASP A 144 8.13 9.54 -24.90
N ILE A 145 7.67 10.79 -24.90
CA ILE A 145 6.60 11.27 -25.79
C ILE A 145 7.23 11.65 -27.13
#